data_AF-A0A7S0EXJ4-F1
#
_entry.id   AF-A0A7S0EXJ4-F1
#
_cell.length_a   1.000
_cell.length_b   1.000
_cell.length_c   1.000
_cell.angle_alpha   90.00
_cell.angle_beta   90.00
_cell.angle_gamma   90.00
#
_symmetry.space_group_name_H-M   'P 1'
#
loop_
_entity.id
_entity.type
_entity.pdbx_description
1 polymer ?
#
loop_
_entity_poly.entity_id
_entity_poly.type
_entity_poly.pdbx_seq_one_letter_code
_entity_poly.pdbx_strand_id
1 'polypeptide(L)'
;ERQRASGTGSMDEPVKCTLVASFAARQAIIMAAVLLFMLYTWIQIRRGVEKRSLTTLVADASKQAGQQAFGGAMMVLLGVLLAHHKYDSLAWYAAEYPFEVIITTYLTGSFRKWTESGFTRWYERSREAWLEPYTKFGLYGPTPGEFRWNWYGAQMVQAVLLIGIPARVVSILAILLSLHVLPEWMSPVDLVGRAWYFSGLTCAMRTLLSLYCLPVLGDAVQFVIVDQLQKFKARDHDPRLLDTL
;
A
#
# COMPACT_ATOMS: atom_id res chain seq x y z
N GLU A 1 -46.24 43.38 14.77
CA GLU A 1 -45.28 43.32 13.64
C GLU A 1 -43.90 42.85 14.10
N ARG A 2 -43.83 41.63 14.65
CA ARG A 2 -42.57 40.94 14.95
C ARG A 2 -42.38 39.87 13.88
N GLN A 3 -41.40 40.07 12.99
CA GLN A 3 -40.62 39.00 12.38
C GLN A 3 -39.47 39.63 11.59
N ARG A 4 -38.34 39.79 12.29
CA ARG A 4 -36.99 39.75 11.69
C ARG A 4 -36.41 38.38 12.03
N ALA A 5 -35.55 37.92 11.12
CA ALA A 5 -34.62 36.79 11.26
C ALA A 5 -35.29 35.40 11.23
N SER A 6 -34.78 34.40 10.54
CA SER A 6 -33.45 34.21 9.97
C SER A 6 -33.56 33.24 8.78
N GLY A 7 -33.28 33.73 7.58
CA GLY A 7 -32.79 32.87 6.49
C GLY A 7 -31.35 32.47 6.79
N THR A 8 -31.14 31.68 7.84
CA THR A 8 -29.94 30.86 7.99
C THR A 8 -30.18 29.64 7.13
N GLY A 9 -29.62 29.63 5.93
CA GLY A 9 -29.39 28.38 5.22
C GLY A 9 -28.62 27.49 6.17
N SER A 10 -29.24 26.40 6.64
CA SER A 10 -28.48 25.27 7.13
C SER A 10 -27.56 24.88 5.98
N MET A 11 -26.25 25.03 6.15
CA MET A 11 -25.37 24.10 5.45
C MET A 11 -25.75 22.75 6.03
N ASP A 12 -26.62 22.02 5.34
CA ASP A 12 -27.03 20.68 5.74
C ASP A 12 -25.77 19.87 6.04
N GLU A 13 -25.69 19.33 7.25
CA GLU A 13 -24.53 18.53 7.65
C GLU A 13 -24.32 17.40 6.62
N PRO A 14 -23.09 17.19 6.11
CA PRO A 14 -22.84 16.13 5.14
C PRO A 14 -23.21 14.76 5.71
N VAL A 15 -23.82 13.90 4.87
CA VAL A 15 -24.22 12.54 5.25
C VAL A 15 -22.99 11.70 5.62
N LYS A 16 -22.97 11.13 6.82
CA LYS A 16 -21.89 10.23 7.29
C LYS A 16 -21.97 8.86 6.59
N CYS A 17 -20.83 8.40 6.07
CA CYS A 17 -20.72 7.09 5.41
C CYS A 17 -20.03 6.04 6.29
N THR A 18 -20.50 4.79 6.23
CA THR A 18 -19.94 3.67 7.00
C THR A 18 -18.99 2.80 6.17
N LEU A 19 -17.73 2.68 6.61
CA LEU A 19 -16.67 1.88 5.98
C LEU A 19 -16.95 0.35 5.99
N VAL A 20 -17.72 -0.14 6.97
CA VAL A 20 -17.80 -1.57 7.34
C VAL A 20 -18.53 -2.43 6.29
N ALA A 21 -19.41 -1.85 5.48
CA ALA A 21 -20.27 -2.63 4.58
C ALA A 21 -19.57 -3.15 3.30
N SER A 22 -18.35 -2.73 2.98
CA SER A 22 -17.73 -3.11 1.69
C SER A 22 -16.29 -3.65 1.76
N PHE A 23 -15.88 -4.21 2.90
CA PHE A 23 -14.59 -4.93 3.00
C PHE A 23 -14.49 -6.05 1.95
N ALA A 24 -15.55 -6.84 1.78
CA ALA A 24 -15.60 -7.90 0.76
C ALA A 24 -15.50 -7.34 -0.68
N ALA A 25 -16.15 -6.21 -0.95
CA ALA A 25 -16.06 -5.55 -2.25
C ALA A 25 -14.64 -5.05 -2.53
N ARG A 26 -13.97 -4.48 -1.52
CA ARG A 26 -12.56 -4.07 -1.61
C ARG A 26 -11.64 -5.24 -1.92
N GLN A 27 -11.78 -6.37 -1.22
CA GLN A 27 -10.95 -7.57 -1.48
C GLN A 27 -11.19 -8.13 -2.90
N ALA A 28 -12.43 -8.11 -3.39
CA ALA A 28 -12.75 -8.55 -4.75
C ALA A 28 -12.09 -7.66 -5.82
N ILE A 29 -11.96 -6.36 -5.58
CA ILE A 29 -11.32 -5.42 -6.52
C ILE A 29 -9.82 -5.55 -6.51
N ILE A 30 -9.21 -5.70 -5.32
CA ILE A 30 -7.77 -6.00 -5.21
C ILE A 30 -7.46 -7.27 -5.99
N MET A 31 -8.28 -8.31 -5.85
CA MET A 31 -8.19 -9.52 -6.65
C MET A 31 -8.31 -9.24 -8.15
N ALA A 32 -9.27 -8.43 -8.59
CA ALA A 32 -9.42 -8.05 -9.99
C ALA A 32 -8.20 -7.27 -10.54
N ALA A 33 -7.65 -6.33 -9.77
CA ALA A 33 -6.46 -5.57 -10.13
C ALA A 33 -5.23 -6.48 -10.26
N VAL A 34 -5.07 -7.44 -9.33
CA VAL A 34 -4.02 -8.45 -9.38
C VAL A 34 -4.16 -9.35 -10.61
N LEU A 35 -5.38 -9.79 -10.94
CA LEU A 35 -5.66 -10.57 -12.16
C LEU A 35 -5.32 -9.78 -13.44
N LEU A 36 -5.70 -8.49 -13.50
CA LEU A 36 -5.37 -7.61 -14.63
C LEU A 36 -3.86 -7.40 -14.77
N PHE A 37 -3.14 -7.21 -13.66
CA PHE A 37 -1.68 -7.10 -13.66
C PHE A 37 -1.02 -8.40 -14.14
N MET A 38 -1.50 -9.56 -13.69
CA MET A 38 -1.01 -10.86 -14.17
C MET A 38 -1.26 -11.02 -15.68
N LEU A 39 -2.44 -10.62 -16.18
CA LEU A 39 -2.76 -10.65 -17.60
C LEU A 39 -1.86 -9.71 -18.42
N TYR A 40 -1.68 -8.47 -17.97
CA TYR A 40 -0.78 -7.50 -18.61
C TYR A 40 0.65 -8.05 -18.69
N THR A 41 1.16 -8.55 -17.57
CA THR A 41 2.52 -9.06 -17.52
C THR A 41 2.69 -10.33 -18.36
N TRP A 42 1.67 -11.20 -18.42
CA TRP A 42 1.65 -12.34 -19.34
C TRP A 42 1.72 -11.92 -20.81
N ILE A 43 1.00 -10.86 -21.21
CA ILE A 43 1.09 -10.28 -22.55
C ILE A 43 2.52 -9.79 -22.82
N GLN A 44 3.15 -9.12 -21.84
CA GLN A 44 4.53 -8.64 -21.97
C GLN A 44 5.55 -9.79 -22.10
N ILE A 45 5.33 -10.92 -21.42
CA ILE A 45 6.13 -12.14 -21.60
C ILE A 45 5.96 -12.68 -23.03
N ARG A 46 4.73 -12.80 -23.51
CA ARG A 46 4.45 -13.26 -24.88
C ARG A 46 5.08 -12.36 -25.96
N ARG A 47 5.24 -11.07 -25.66
CA ARG A 47 5.92 -10.08 -26.51
C ARG A 47 7.45 -10.07 -26.36
N GLY A 48 8.01 -10.87 -25.46
CA GLY A 48 9.45 -10.94 -25.21
C GLY A 48 10.02 -9.73 -24.45
N VAL A 49 9.16 -8.86 -23.91
CA VAL A 49 9.57 -7.65 -23.16
C VAL A 49 9.88 -8.00 -21.71
N GLU A 50 9.11 -8.92 -21.12
CA GLU A 50 9.30 -9.41 -19.75
C GLU A 50 9.87 -10.83 -19.77
N LYS A 51 10.89 -11.10 -18.94
CA LYS A 51 11.62 -12.39 -18.91
C LYS A 51 11.34 -13.22 -17.66
N ARG A 52 10.58 -12.70 -16.70
CA ARG A 52 10.21 -13.41 -15.47
C ARG A 52 9.38 -14.67 -15.77
N SER A 53 9.55 -15.70 -14.93
CA SER A 53 8.75 -16.92 -15.01
C SER A 53 7.32 -16.67 -14.52
N LEU A 54 6.35 -17.46 -14.99
CA LEU A 54 4.96 -17.39 -14.52
C LEU A 54 4.88 -17.59 -12.99
N THR A 55 5.69 -18.47 -12.43
CA THR A 55 5.75 -18.74 -10.98
C THR A 55 6.20 -17.51 -10.20
N THR A 56 7.20 -16.79 -10.69
CA THR A 56 7.65 -15.52 -10.09
C THR A 56 6.54 -14.46 -10.11
N LEU A 57 5.76 -14.40 -11.20
CA LEU A 57 4.63 -13.47 -11.28
C LEU A 57 3.51 -13.80 -10.30
N VAL A 58 3.16 -15.07 -10.18
CA VAL A 58 2.15 -15.53 -9.21
C VAL A 58 2.62 -15.22 -7.79
N ALA A 59 3.92 -15.38 -7.50
CA ALA A 59 4.51 -15.04 -6.22
C ALA A 59 4.51 -13.53 -5.94
N ASP A 60 4.83 -12.68 -6.92
CA ASP A 60 4.71 -11.21 -6.80
C ASP A 60 3.26 -10.81 -6.50
N ALA A 61 2.32 -11.34 -7.28
CA ALA A 61 0.89 -11.11 -7.13
C ALA A 61 0.36 -11.54 -5.75
N SER A 62 0.70 -12.76 -5.30
CA SER A 62 0.27 -13.27 -3.99
C SER A 62 0.90 -12.48 -2.84
N LYS A 63 2.16 -12.03 -3.01
CA LYS A 63 2.85 -11.17 -2.05
C LYS A 63 2.08 -9.87 -1.80
N GLN A 64 1.70 -9.22 -2.89
CA GLN A 64 0.95 -7.96 -2.84
C GLN A 64 -0.49 -8.16 -2.35
N ALA A 65 -1.16 -9.24 -2.77
CA ALA A 65 -2.49 -9.59 -2.26
C ALA A 65 -2.47 -9.80 -0.73
N GLY A 66 -1.48 -10.49 -0.19
CA GLY A 66 -1.32 -10.68 1.26
C GLY A 66 -1.06 -9.36 2.00
N GLN A 67 -0.19 -8.50 1.47
CA GLN A 67 0.06 -7.17 2.04
C GLN A 67 -1.22 -6.32 2.06
N GLN A 68 -2.02 -6.36 1.00
CA GLN A 68 -3.30 -5.63 0.92
C GLN A 68 -4.40 -6.22 1.80
N ALA A 69 -4.44 -7.54 1.99
CA ALA A 69 -5.38 -8.18 2.90
C ALA A 69 -5.15 -7.73 4.35
N PHE A 70 -3.90 -7.70 4.81
CA PHE A 70 -3.52 -7.16 6.11
C PHE A 70 -3.82 -5.67 6.23
N GLY A 71 -3.49 -4.89 5.20
CA GLY A 71 -3.85 -3.47 5.14
C GLY A 71 -5.35 -3.25 5.28
N GLY A 72 -6.16 -4.05 4.58
CA GLY A 72 -7.61 -4.05 4.69
C GLY A 72 -8.11 -4.36 6.10
N ALA A 73 -7.53 -5.35 6.79
CA ALA A 73 -7.91 -5.69 8.16
C ALA A 73 -7.62 -4.56 9.16
N MET A 74 -6.43 -3.94 9.05
CA MET A 74 -6.08 -2.77 9.86
C MET A 74 -7.00 -1.57 9.59
N MET A 75 -7.49 -1.43 8.35
CA MET A 75 -8.46 -0.40 8.00
C MET A 75 -9.83 -0.61 8.65
N VAL A 76 -10.30 -1.85 8.76
CA VAL A 76 -11.53 -2.15 9.48
C VAL A 76 -11.39 -1.75 10.95
N LEU A 77 -10.25 -2.08 11.57
CA LEU A 77 -9.91 -1.68 12.95
C LEU A 77 -9.91 -0.16 13.12
N LEU A 78 -9.25 0.58 12.22
CA LEU A 78 -9.26 2.05 12.24
C LEU A 78 -10.68 2.61 12.04
N GLY A 79 -11.46 2.03 11.12
CA GLY A 79 -12.85 2.43 10.89
C GLY A 79 -13.72 2.29 12.14
N VAL A 80 -13.55 1.21 12.90
CA VAL A 80 -14.21 1.01 14.20
C VAL A 80 -13.78 2.07 15.22
N LEU A 81 -12.48 2.38 15.27
CA LEU A 81 -11.93 3.39 16.19
C LEU A 81 -12.44 4.80 15.85
N LEU A 82 -12.44 5.19 14.58
CA LEU A 82 -12.94 6.49 14.12
C LEU A 82 -14.46 6.64 14.32
N ALA A 83 -15.22 5.55 14.16
CA ALA A 83 -16.65 5.53 14.45
C ALA A 83 -16.93 5.81 15.94
N HIS A 84 -16.08 5.31 16.85
CA HIS A 84 -16.19 5.62 18.29
C HIS A 84 -16.06 7.12 18.57
N HIS A 85 -15.23 7.82 17.79
CA HIS A 85 -15.04 9.27 17.87
C HIS A 85 -16.02 10.08 17.01
N LYS A 86 -17.08 9.46 16.47
CA LYS A 86 -18.11 10.09 15.62
C LYS A 86 -17.60 10.72 14.32
N TYR A 87 -16.39 10.36 13.89
CA TYR A 87 -15.81 10.79 12.61
C TYR A 87 -16.34 9.95 11.45
N ASP A 88 -16.39 10.54 10.25
CA ASP A 88 -16.74 9.81 9.02
C ASP A 88 -15.59 8.87 8.61
N SER A 89 -15.67 7.61 9.04
CA SER A 89 -14.66 6.58 8.79
C SER A 89 -14.21 6.47 7.31
N LEU A 90 -15.08 6.78 6.36
CA LEU A 90 -14.78 6.68 4.94
C LEU A 90 -13.96 7.88 4.44
N ALA A 91 -14.31 9.10 4.86
CA ALA A 91 -13.56 10.31 4.50
C ALA A 91 -12.12 10.27 5.05
N TRP A 92 -11.98 9.81 6.29
CA TRP A 92 -10.68 9.66 6.95
C TRP A 92 -9.84 8.53 6.35
N TYR A 93 -10.46 7.43 5.91
CA TYR A 93 -9.75 6.41 5.14
C TYR A 93 -9.22 6.94 3.81
N ALA A 94 -10.04 7.70 3.09
CA ALA A 94 -9.63 8.30 1.82
C ALA A 94 -8.46 9.28 2.00
N ALA A 95 -8.44 9.98 3.14
CA ALA A 95 -7.36 10.90 3.51
C ALA A 95 -6.07 10.17 3.90
N GLU A 96 -6.17 9.02 4.56
CA GLU A 96 -5.01 8.23 4.96
C GLU A 96 -4.26 7.63 3.76
N TYR A 97 -5.01 7.09 2.81
CA TYR A 97 -4.47 6.18 1.81
C TYR A 97 -3.25 6.71 1.02
N PRO A 98 -3.18 8.00 0.62
CA PRO A 98 -1.97 8.58 0.02
C PRO A 98 -0.72 8.54 0.93
N PHE A 99 -0.89 8.77 2.25
CA PHE A 99 0.22 8.74 3.21
C PHE A 99 0.77 7.32 3.34
N GLU A 100 -0.12 6.33 3.40
CA GLU A 100 0.28 4.93 3.42
C GLU A 100 1.13 4.55 2.20
N VAL A 101 0.72 4.96 0.99
CA VAL A 101 1.48 4.70 -0.25
C VAL A 101 2.88 5.33 -0.18
N ILE A 102 2.98 6.57 0.30
CA ILE A 102 4.27 7.28 0.47
C ILE A 102 5.16 6.56 1.48
N ILE A 103 4.64 6.24 2.66
CA ILE A 103 5.39 5.57 3.73
C ILE A 103 5.84 4.18 3.28
N THR A 104 4.94 3.42 2.64
CA THR A 104 5.24 2.09 2.11
C THR A 104 6.36 2.15 1.06
N THR A 105 6.31 3.13 0.17
CA THR A 105 7.35 3.35 -0.84
C THR A 105 8.68 3.70 -0.20
N TYR A 106 8.68 4.62 0.78
CA TYR A 106 9.88 5.01 1.52
C TYR A 106 10.49 3.85 2.30
N LEU A 107 9.68 3.07 3.03
CA LEU A 107 10.12 1.91 3.77
C LEU A 107 10.67 0.83 2.82
N THR A 108 10.03 0.61 1.67
CA THR A 108 10.55 -0.34 0.67
C THR A 108 11.95 0.06 0.20
N GLY A 109 12.15 1.34 -0.15
CA GLY A 109 13.47 1.84 -0.57
C GLY A 109 14.52 1.79 0.54
N SER A 110 14.13 2.18 1.76
CA SER A 110 15.02 2.18 2.94
C SER A 110 15.41 0.77 3.35
N PHE A 111 14.44 -0.15 3.39
CA PHE A 111 14.67 -1.54 3.75
C PHE A 111 15.53 -2.25 2.72
N ARG A 112 15.33 -1.97 1.42
CA ARG A 112 16.23 -2.43 0.36
C ARG A 112 17.66 -1.96 0.63
N LYS A 113 17.88 -0.66 0.82
CA LYS A 113 19.22 -0.11 1.11
C LYS A 113 19.84 -0.75 2.35
N TRP A 114 19.05 -0.95 3.40
CA TRP A 114 19.48 -1.61 4.62
C TRP A 114 19.86 -3.08 4.38
N THR A 115 19.05 -3.84 3.63
CA THR A 115 19.38 -5.23 3.28
C THR A 115 20.67 -5.32 2.49
N GLU A 116 20.83 -4.49 1.46
CA GLU A 116 21.98 -4.52 0.55
C GLU A 116 23.27 -4.05 1.23
N SER A 117 23.21 -3.03 2.08
CA SER A 117 24.41 -2.39 2.66
C SER A 117 24.71 -2.75 4.10
N GLY A 118 23.70 -3.03 4.93
CA GLY A 118 23.83 -3.25 6.37
C GLY A 118 23.66 -4.72 6.76
N PHE A 119 22.56 -5.32 6.31
CA PHE A 119 22.21 -6.69 6.66
C PHE A 119 23.17 -7.71 6.03
N THR A 120 23.62 -7.50 4.79
CA THR A 120 24.66 -8.33 4.16
C THR A 120 25.93 -8.43 5.01
N ARG A 121 26.43 -7.29 5.53
CA ARG A 121 27.63 -7.26 6.39
C ARG A 121 27.45 -8.01 7.70
N TRP A 122 26.24 -7.99 8.27
CA TRP A 122 25.92 -8.76 9.47
C TRP A 122 25.76 -10.25 9.16
N TYR A 123 25.10 -10.58 8.04
CA TYR A 123 24.97 -11.95 7.54
C TYR A 123 26.34 -12.59 7.28
N GLU A 124 27.27 -11.89 6.63
CA GLU A 124 28.64 -12.37 6.39
C GLU A 124 29.38 -12.76 7.68
N ARG A 125 29.02 -12.14 8.81
CA ARG A 125 29.56 -12.49 10.14
C ARG A 125 28.84 -13.67 10.79
N SER A 126 27.51 -13.74 10.68
CA SER A 126 26.72 -14.83 11.28
C SER A 126 26.80 -16.15 10.51
N ARG A 127 26.93 -16.10 9.18
CA ARG A 127 26.96 -17.24 8.23
C ARG A 127 25.77 -18.20 8.36
N GLU A 128 24.64 -17.74 8.87
CA GLU A 128 23.45 -18.57 9.05
C GLU A 128 22.66 -18.75 7.75
N ALA A 129 22.78 -19.92 7.10
CA ALA A 129 22.22 -20.15 5.76
C ALA A 129 20.71 -19.86 5.59
N TRP A 130 19.91 -19.94 6.66
CA TRP A 130 18.47 -19.63 6.60
C TRP A 130 18.17 -18.14 6.45
N LEU A 131 19.14 -17.25 6.74
CA LEU A 131 19.03 -15.81 6.60
C LEU A 131 19.37 -15.30 5.20
N GLU A 132 19.99 -16.14 4.37
CA GLU A 132 20.38 -15.78 2.99
C GLU A 132 19.23 -15.13 2.20
N PRO A 133 17.99 -15.67 2.22
CA PRO A 133 16.90 -15.09 1.43
C PRO A 133 16.52 -13.67 1.85
N TYR A 134 16.77 -13.30 3.11
CA TYR A 134 16.47 -11.96 3.63
C TYR A 134 17.50 -10.91 3.19
N THR A 135 18.69 -11.33 2.77
CA THR A 135 19.73 -10.43 2.23
C THR A 135 19.49 -10.06 0.78
N LYS A 136 18.69 -10.85 0.05
CA LYS A 136 18.48 -10.75 -1.39
C LYS A 136 17.05 -10.30 -1.70
N PHE A 137 16.78 -9.03 -1.39
CA PHE A 137 15.46 -8.42 -1.60
C PHE A 137 15.01 -8.50 -3.07
N GLY A 138 13.76 -8.91 -3.29
CA GLY A 138 13.18 -9.04 -4.63
C GLY A 138 13.55 -10.32 -5.39
N LEU A 139 14.35 -11.21 -4.79
CA LEU A 139 14.66 -12.52 -5.37
C LEU A 139 13.83 -13.63 -4.70
N TYR A 140 13.36 -14.55 -5.53
CA TYR A 140 12.59 -15.73 -5.11
C TYR A 140 13.42 -17.02 -5.12
N GLY A 141 14.72 -16.90 -5.35
CA GLY A 141 15.70 -17.97 -5.33
C GLY A 141 17.12 -17.39 -5.33
N PRO A 142 18.14 -18.23 -5.17
CA PRO A 142 19.54 -17.78 -5.12
C PRO A 142 20.00 -17.08 -6.40
N THR A 143 19.39 -17.41 -7.53
CA THR A 143 19.66 -16.88 -8.86
C THR A 143 18.39 -16.30 -9.50
N PRO A 144 18.51 -15.34 -10.44
CA PRO A 144 17.36 -14.83 -11.19
C PRO A 144 16.65 -15.93 -11.99
N GLY A 145 15.33 -16.02 -11.86
CA GLY A 145 14.51 -17.02 -12.56
C GLY A 145 14.28 -18.32 -11.79
N GLU A 146 15.04 -18.59 -10.72
CA GLU A 146 14.74 -19.66 -9.78
C GLU A 146 13.59 -19.28 -8.82
N PHE A 147 12.84 -20.29 -8.38
CA PHE A 147 11.80 -20.14 -7.37
C PHE A 147 11.97 -21.18 -6.26
N ARG A 148 11.97 -20.72 -5.01
CA ARG A 148 12.02 -21.55 -3.80
C ARG A 148 11.04 -21.02 -2.75
N TRP A 149 10.31 -21.92 -2.10
CA TRP A 149 9.26 -21.57 -1.13
C TRP A 149 9.79 -20.83 0.10
N ASN A 150 10.97 -21.20 0.61
CA ASN A 150 11.61 -20.52 1.74
C ASN A 150 12.03 -19.08 1.36
N TRP A 151 12.42 -18.85 0.11
CA TRP A 151 12.75 -17.50 -0.38
C TRP A 151 11.49 -16.66 -0.54
N TYR A 152 10.44 -17.22 -1.14
CA TYR A 152 9.12 -16.58 -1.19
C TYR A 152 8.61 -16.22 0.22
N GLY A 153 8.70 -17.14 1.18
CA GLY A 153 8.33 -16.91 2.57
C GLY A 153 9.08 -15.73 3.19
N ALA A 154 10.40 -15.65 2.98
CA ALA A 154 11.21 -14.52 3.46
C ALA A 154 10.79 -13.19 2.82
N GLN A 155 10.58 -13.16 1.50
CA GLN A 155 10.09 -11.95 0.81
C GLN A 155 8.70 -11.53 1.32
N MET A 156 7.86 -12.50 1.66
CA MET A 156 6.52 -12.26 2.19
C MET A 156 6.56 -11.72 3.62
N VAL A 157 7.44 -12.26 4.47
CA VAL A 157 7.73 -11.72 5.80
C VAL A 157 8.24 -10.29 5.72
N GLN A 158 9.18 -10.00 4.81
CA GLN A 158 9.70 -8.64 4.62
C GLN A 158 8.61 -7.67 4.14
N ALA A 159 7.82 -8.08 3.14
CA ALA A 159 6.76 -7.25 2.59
C ALA A 159 5.65 -6.95 3.61
N VAL A 160 5.22 -7.94 4.39
CA VAL A 160 4.12 -7.79 5.34
C VAL A 160 4.62 -7.21 6.66
N LEU A 161 5.59 -7.84 7.33
CA LEU A 161 5.96 -7.48 8.70
C LEU A 161 6.90 -6.28 8.79
N LEU A 162 7.77 -6.07 7.78
CA LEU A 162 8.81 -5.05 7.85
C LEU A 162 8.47 -3.79 7.04
N ILE A 163 7.54 -3.90 6.09
CA ILE A 163 7.11 -2.81 5.23
C ILE A 163 5.64 -2.50 5.47
N GLY A 164 4.74 -3.44 5.20
CA GLY A 164 3.29 -3.23 5.22
C GLY A 164 2.74 -2.82 6.58
N ILE A 165 2.98 -3.63 7.62
CA ILE A 165 2.49 -3.36 8.99
C ILE A 165 3.08 -2.04 9.53
N PRO A 166 4.41 -1.80 9.48
CA PRO A 166 4.96 -0.55 9.96
C PRO A 166 4.42 0.67 9.21
N ALA A 167 4.25 0.60 7.88
CA ALA A 167 3.67 1.69 7.11
C ALA A 167 2.25 2.04 7.59
N ARG A 168 1.41 1.01 7.79
CA ARG A 168 0.05 1.15 8.31
C ARG A 168 0.02 1.70 9.73
N VAL A 169 0.89 1.22 10.61
CA VAL A 169 0.98 1.74 11.99
C VAL A 169 1.38 3.21 11.99
N VAL A 170 2.41 3.59 11.23
CA VAL A 170 2.85 5.00 11.14
C VAL A 170 1.76 5.87 10.55
N SER A 171 1.06 5.39 9.53
CA SER A 171 -0.07 6.07 8.91
C SER A 171 -1.22 6.31 9.89
N ILE A 172 -1.62 5.29 10.65
CA ILE A 172 -2.64 5.40 11.71
C ILE A 172 -2.18 6.36 12.82
N LEU A 173 -0.93 6.26 13.27
CA LEU A 173 -0.38 7.17 14.27
C LEU A 173 -0.38 8.62 13.76
N ALA A 174 -0.10 8.85 12.48
CA ALA A 174 -0.17 10.18 11.88
C ALA A 174 -1.60 10.74 11.90
N ILE A 175 -2.63 9.91 11.69
CA ILE A 175 -4.04 10.29 11.87
C ILE A 175 -4.32 10.63 13.33
N LEU A 176 -3.92 9.78 14.28
CA LEU A 176 -4.20 10.00 15.70
C LEU A 176 -3.51 11.26 16.24
N LEU A 177 -2.26 11.50 15.85
CA LEU A 177 -1.53 12.72 16.18
C LEU A 177 -2.18 13.95 15.53
N SER A 178 -2.64 13.80 14.29
CA SER A 178 -3.38 14.84 13.57
C SER A 178 -4.69 15.22 14.25
N LEU A 179 -5.43 14.24 14.77
CA LEU A 179 -6.72 14.45 15.41
C LEU A 179 -6.61 14.97 16.84
N HIS A 180 -5.56 14.59 17.58
CA HIS A 180 -5.50 14.80 19.02
C HIS A 180 -4.38 15.73 19.50
N VAL A 181 -3.38 16.01 18.66
CA VAL A 181 -2.18 16.75 19.07
C VAL A 181 -1.96 18.00 18.22
N LEU A 182 -2.15 17.89 16.90
CA LEU A 182 -1.92 19.02 16.00
C LEU A 182 -3.12 19.98 15.99
N PRO A 183 -2.88 21.31 15.92
CA PRO A 183 -3.93 22.26 15.57
C PRO A 183 -4.56 21.90 14.23
N GLU A 184 -5.89 22.07 14.09
CA GLU A 184 -6.65 21.68 12.88
C GLU A 184 -6.05 22.24 11.57
N TRP A 185 -5.48 23.44 11.62
CA TRP A 185 -4.87 24.12 10.47
C TRP A 185 -3.47 23.60 10.11
N MET A 186 -2.84 22.81 10.98
CA MET A 186 -1.52 22.21 10.78
C MET A 186 -1.58 20.72 10.45
N SER A 187 -2.75 20.08 10.50
CA SER A 187 -2.88 18.66 10.19
C SER A 187 -3.18 18.45 8.70
N PRO A 188 -2.24 17.88 7.92
CA PRO A 188 -2.49 17.56 6.51
C PRO A 188 -3.60 16.50 6.36
N VAL A 189 -3.70 15.59 7.33
CA VAL A 189 -4.70 14.52 7.33
C VAL A 189 -6.10 15.09 7.63
N ASP A 190 -6.23 16.02 8.58
CA ASP A 190 -7.51 16.68 8.88
C ASP A 190 -7.95 17.56 7.70
N LEU A 191 -7.03 18.28 7.07
CA LEU A 191 -7.34 19.07 5.86
C LEU A 191 -7.86 18.19 4.72
N VAL A 192 -7.21 17.05 4.45
CA VAL A 192 -7.66 16.11 3.40
C VAL A 192 -8.95 15.40 3.80
N GLY A 193 -9.10 15.01 5.08
CA GLY A 193 -10.31 14.39 5.61
C GLY A 193 -11.53 15.30 5.54
N ARG A 194 -11.36 16.59 5.90
CA ARG A 194 -12.37 17.63 5.74
C ARG A 194 -12.69 17.89 4.27
N ALA A 195 -11.68 17.96 3.40
CA ALA A 195 -11.91 18.12 1.97
C ALA A 195 -12.77 16.98 1.41
N TRP A 196 -12.53 15.73 1.84
CA TRP A 196 -13.37 14.58 1.50
C TRP A 196 -14.79 14.71 2.08
N TYR A 197 -14.90 15.08 3.35
CA TYR A 197 -16.19 15.19 4.04
C TYR A 197 -17.08 16.31 3.51
N PHE A 198 -16.49 17.44 3.11
CA PHE A 198 -17.18 18.62 2.57
C PHE A 198 -17.14 18.69 1.03
N SER A 199 -16.70 17.62 0.35
CA SER A 199 -16.58 17.56 -1.12
C SER A 199 -17.89 17.73 -1.90
N GLY A 200 -19.06 17.76 -1.24
CA GLY A 200 -20.36 17.76 -1.90
C GLY A 200 -20.73 16.43 -2.59
N LEU A 201 -19.85 15.42 -2.54
CA LEU A 201 -20.11 14.10 -3.11
C LEU A 201 -21.17 13.34 -2.31
N THR A 202 -22.03 12.61 -3.01
CA THR A 202 -22.98 11.68 -2.38
C THR A 202 -22.24 10.54 -1.68
N CYS A 203 -22.88 9.90 -0.70
CA CYS A 203 -22.26 8.79 0.03
C CYS A 203 -21.84 7.63 -0.90
N ALA A 204 -22.66 7.33 -1.92
CA ALA A 204 -22.34 6.33 -2.93
C ALA A 204 -21.08 6.71 -3.72
N MET A 205 -20.93 7.98 -4.12
CA MET A 205 -19.78 8.44 -4.88
C MET A 205 -18.50 8.45 -4.04
N ARG A 206 -18.56 8.87 -2.77
CA ARG A 206 -17.43 8.75 -1.84
C ARG A 206 -17.04 7.29 -1.63
N THR A 207 -18.02 6.42 -1.44
CA THR A 207 -17.78 4.98 -1.26
C THR A 207 -17.05 4.42 -2.48
N LEU A 208 -17.53 4.75 -3.68
CA LEU A 208 -16.90 4.37 -4.94
C LEU A 208 -15.46 4.90 -5.04
N LEU A 209 -15.23 6.18 -4.80
CA LEU A 209 -13.89 6.75 -4.95
C LEU A 209 -12.91 6.24 -3.89
N SER A 210 -13.32 6.22 -2.62
CA SER A 210 -12.47 5.87 -1.49
C SER A 210 -12.17 4.37 -1.42
N LEU A 211 -13.13 3.50 -1.78
CA LEU A 211 -12.97 2.04 -1.65
C LEU A 211 -12.60 1.35 -2.97
N TYR A 212 -12.79 2.01 -4.11
CA TYR A 212 -12.58 1.41 -5.44
C TYR A 212 -11.53 2.18 -6.23
N CYS A 213 -11.76 3.45 -6.57
CA CYS A 213 -10.88 4.18 -7.49
C CYS A 213 -9.50 4.50 -6.89
N LEU A 214 -9.47 5.07 -5.69
CA LEU A 214 -8.23 5.42 -5.01
C LEU A 214 -7.38 4.17 -4.73
N PRO A 215 -7.93 3.08 -4.15
CA PRO A 215 -7.17 1.86 -3.94
C PRO A 215 -6.61 1.27 -5.23
N VAL A 216 -7.41 1.15 -6.29
CA VAL A 216 -6.93 0.57 -7.56
C VAL A 216 -5.80 1.41 -8.16
N LEU A 217 -5.94 2.74 -8.18
CA LEU A 217 -4.95 3.63 -8.77
C LEU A 217 -3.69 3.73 -7.92
N GLY A 218 -3.83 3.95 -6.61
CA GLY A 218 -2.70 4.07 -5.70
C GLY A 218 -1.95 2.76 -5.57
N ASP A 219 -2.67 1.63 -5.52
CA ASP A 219 -2.04 0.32 -5.55
C ASP A 219 -1.30 0.17 -6.86
N ALA A 220 -1.93 0.38 -8.03
CA ALA A 220 -1.26 0.23 -9.32
C ALA A 220 0.02 1.07 -9.44
N VAL A 221 0.00 2.33 -8.95
CA VAL A 221 1.20 3.19 -8.88
C VAL A 221 2.25 2.59 -7.95
N GLN A 222 1.84 2.15 -6.76
CA GLN A 222 2.72 1.47 -5.81
C GLN A 222 3.30 0.17 -6.39
N PHE A 223 2.51 -0.63 -7.10
CA PHE A 223 2.93 -1.84 -7.82
C PHE A 223 4.05 -1.47 -8.80
N VAL A 224 3.87 -0.44 -9.62
CA VAL A 224 4.88 -0.01 -10.60
C VAL A 224 6.14 0.49 -9.89
N ILE A 225 6.02 1.36 -8.88
CA ILE A 225 7.18 1.92 -8.19
C ILE A 225 7.95 0.83 -7.44
N VAL A 226 7.25 -0.02 -6.68
CA VAL A 226 7.86 -1.13 -5.93
C VAL A 226 8.49 -2.16 -6.87
N ASP A 227 7.85 -2.49 -7.99
CA ASP A 227 8.42 -3.39 -9.00
C ASP A 227 9.70 -2.81 -9.61
N GLN A 228 9.73 -1.51 -9.94
CA GLN A 228 10.96 -0.84 -10.39
C GLN A 228 12.05 -0.82 -9.31
N LEU A 229 11.67 -0.56 -8.05
CA LEU A 229 12.59 -0.60 -6.92
C LEU A 229 13.11 -2.02 -6.64
N GLN A 230 12.36 -3.08 -6.92
CA GLN A 230 12.78 -4.47 -6.76
C GLN A 230 13.63 -4.97 -7.93
N LYS A 231 13.38 -4.50 -9.16
CA LYS A 231 14.07 -4.95 -10.38
C LYS A 231 15.48 -4.44 -10.58
N PHE A 232 15.89 -3.36 -9.92
CA PHE A 232 17.14 -2.65 -10.25
C PHE A 232 18.40 -3.53 -10.15
N LYS A 233 18.45 -4.54 -9.27
CA LYS A 233 19.60 -5.46 -9.16
C LYS A 233 19.51 -6.72 -10.02
N ALA A 234 18.33 -7.08 -10.54
CA ALA A 234 18.22 -8.13 -11.56
C ALA A 234 18.93 -7.71 -12.86
N ARG A 235 19.04 -6.39 -13.10
CA ARG A 235 19.86 -5.82 -14.18
C ARG A 235 21.36 -5.86 -13.89
N ASP A 236 21.77 -5.59 -12.64
CA ASP A 236 23.18 -5.65 -12.22
C ASP A 236 23.76 -7.08 -12.10
N HIS A 237 22.92 -8.11 -12.24
CA HIS A 237 23.32 -9.52 -12.31
C HIS A 237 23.26 -10.11 -13.72
N ASP A 238 23.08 -9.28 -14.75
CA ASP A 238 23.38 -9.69 -16.13
C ASP A 238 24.88 -9.47 -16.39
N PRO A 239 25.71 -10.52 -16.44
CA PRO A 239 27.15 -10.38 -16.68
C PRO A 239 27.47 -9.71 -18.02
N ARG A 240 26.49 -9.59 -18.94
CA ARG A 240 26.66 -8.94 -20.25
C ARG A 240 26.59 -7.41 -20.21
N LEU A 241 26.08 -6.82 -19.11
CA LEU A 241 26.00 -5.36 -18.94
C LEU A 241 27.23 -4.77 -18.23
N LEU A 242 28.08 -5.63 -17.63
CA LEU A 242 29.36 -5.22 -17.05
C LEU A 242 30.47 -5.03 -18.09
N ASP A 243 30.28 -5.53 -19.33
CA ASP A 243 31.24 -5.37 -20.43
C ASP A 243 31.01 -4.09 -21.26
N THR A 244 30.04 -3.24 -20.89
CA THR A 244 29.68 -2.01 -21.63
C THR A 244 29.80 -0.72 -20.83
N LEU A 245 30.41 -0.76 -19.64
CA LEU A 245 30.86 0.39 -18.85
C LEU A 245 32.36 0.29 -18.60
#